data_AF-A0A947MNI7-F1
#
_entry.id   AF-A0A947MNI7-F1
#
_cell.length_a   1.000
_cell.length_b   1.000
_cell.length_c   1.000
_cell.angle_alpha   90.00
_cell.angle_beta   90.00
_cell.angle_gamma   90.00
#
_symmetry.space_group_name_H-M   'P 1'
#
loop_
_entity.id
_entity.type
_entity.pdbx_description
1 polymer ?
#
loop_
_entity_poly.entity_id
_entity_poly.type
_entity_poly.pdbx_seq_one_letter_code
_entity_poly.pdbx_strand_id
1 'polypeptide(L)'
;MTTKRWMVLTAWPFLAAMGCSTSSSSTSETDTGGANDTSDPAEVTVPADTSDVGDPADTSEVSAPSDTSDVLEPEDVPSPADTTDPGDTTEPVTTIATPGARCELKDRIGVIELSGVTDEPPFPYLVATLNDRPNPWYGEPALTTDACRHHAFKPTGICEDSCELDETCSIDGECAPLPLRLKAATLRLVAGEESQTFTADAELGYLEGAITLQGKTFGLEVSWPGQVVSFPAAEAPAALPQLAGSLAGSYDAPEKVTITWTPVAAGTHAYTLIPVNHHAAGPTFTECAVDASLGSFEVPEAMLTPLAVSTGLEFQGVEHVRFAAAETPEGCVELRFLTRHYLSLGF
;
A
#
# COMPACT_ATOMS: atom_id res chain seq x y z
N MET A 1 19.70 -45.56 6.20
CA MET A 1 18.50 -44.85 5.71
C MET A 1 18.84 -43.38 5.66
N THR A 2 19.09 -42.86 4.47
CA THR A 2 19.59 -41.50 4.20
C THR A 2 18.40 -40.61 3.93
N THR A 3 18.08 -39.71 4.87
CA THR A 3 17.02 -38.71 4.72
C THR A 3 17.56 -37.52 3.95
N LYS A 4 17.06 -37.33 2.72
CA LYS A 4 17.28 -36.13 1.91
C LYS A 4 16.44 -34.98 2.47
N ARG A 5 17.09 -33.92 2.94
CA ARG A 5 16.48 -32.60 3.19
C ARG A 5 16.17 -31.95 1.84
N TRP A 6 14.91 -31.61 1.61
CA TRP A 6 14.51 -30.72 0.52
C TRP A 6 14.66 -29.28 1.02
N MET A 7 15.47 -28.51 0.31
CA MET A 7 15.60 -27.06 0.48
C MET A 7 14.47 -26.44 -0.34
N VAL A 8 13.49 -25.83 0.31
CA VAL A 8 12.49 -24.98 -0.34
C VAL A 8 13.10 -23.59 -0.44
N LEU A 9 13.45 -23.15 -1.65
CA LEU A 9 13.78 -21.76 -1.92
C LEU A 9 12.47 -20.95 -1.86
N THR A 10 12.31 -20.12 -0.84
CA THR A 10 11.28 -19.08 -0.81
C THR A 10 11.76 -17.90 -1.66
N ALA A 11 11.14 -17.71 -2.82
CA ALA A 11 11.26 -16.46 -3.57
C ALA A 11 10.34 -15.42 -2.91
N TRP A 12 10.94 -14.38 -2.35
CA TRP A 12 10.24 -13.20 -1.83
C TRP A 12 10.10 -12.19 -2.97
N PRO A 13 8.91 -11.61 -3.25
CA PRO A 13 8.83 -10.46 -4.13
C PRO A 13 9.25 -9.23 -3.32
N PHE A 14 10.47 -8.77 -3.57
CA PHE A 14 10.94 -7.45 -3.16
C PHE A 14 10.13 -6.38 -3.92
N LEU A 15 9.48 -5.47 -3.20
CA LEU A 15 9.17 -4.13 -3.73
C LEU A 15 10.50 -3.34 -3.78
N ALA A 16 11.32 -3.64 -4.79
CA ALA A 16 12.45 -2.81 -5.15
C ALA A 16 11.99 -1.83 -6.24
N ALA A 17 11.63 -0.61 -5.84
CA ALA A 17 11.66 0.52 -6.76
C ALA A 17 13.14 0.81 -7.06
N MET A 18 13.67 0.24 -8.14
CA MET A 18 15.02 0.55 -8.63
C MET A 18 14.94 0.96 -10.10
N GLY A 19 15.53 2.12 -10.39
CA GLY A 19 15.50 2.80 -11.68
C GLY A 19 16.09 1.98 -12.83
N CYS A 20 15.42 2.08 -13.97
CA CYS A 20 15.88 1.53 -15.24
C CYS A 20 17.18 2.24 -15.67
N SER A 21 18.29 1.51 -15.72
CA SER A 21 19.47 1.89 -16.51
C SER A 21 19.56 0.96 -17.72
N THR A 22 19.27 1.51 -18.89
CA THR A 22 19.44 0.86 -20.19
C THR A 22 20.93 0.70 -20.51
N SER A 23 21.39 -0.54 -20.70
CA SER A 23 22.65 -0.81 -21.40
C SER A 23 22.43 -1.87 -22.47
N SER A 24 22.54 -1.41 -23.72
CA SER A 24 22.57 -2.19 -24.95
C SER A 24 23.85 -3.03 -25.09
N SER A 25 23.72 -4.27 -25.55
CA SER A 25 24.80 -4.93 -26.32
C SER A 25 24.26 -5.98 -27.29
N SER A 26 24.55 -5.74 -28.56
CA SER A 26 24.33 -6.51 -29.80
C SER A 26 25.13 -7.83 -29.87
N THR A 27 24.59 -8.91 -30.45
CA THR A 27 24.90 -9.60 -31.74
C THR A 27 24.59 -11.11 -31.49
N SER A 28 24.17 -12.00 -32.40
CA SER A 28 24.36 -12.16 -33.85
C SER A 28 23.35 -13.18 -34.45
N GLU A 29 22.84 -12.86 -35.64
CA GLU A 29 22.47 -13.66 -36.83
C GLU A 29 22.28 -15.20 -36.77
N THR A 30 21.15 -15.69 -37.30
CA THR A 30 21.10 -16.52 -38.53
C THR A 30 19.68 -16.70 -39.11
N ASP A 31 19.47 -16.10 -40.29
CA ASP A 31 18.86 -16.60 -41.53
C ASP A 31 17.82 -17.75 -41.52
N THR A 32 16.62 -17.51 -42.08
CA THR A 32 16.21 -18.05 -43.41
C THR A 32 14.75 -17.72 -43.78
N GLY A 33 14.59 -17.02 -44.91
CA GLY A 33 13.68 -17.37 -46.01
C GLY A 33 12.16 -17.39 -45.82
N GLY A 34 11.45 -16.46 -46.47
CA GLY A 34 10.02 -16.60 -46.72
C GLY A 34 9.38 -15.37 -47.34
N ALA A 35 9.58 -15.17 -48.65
CA ALA A 35 8.90 -14.16 -49.43
C ALA A 35 7.38 -14.41 -49.45
N ASN A 36 6.58 -13.41 -49.09
CA ASN A 36 5.32 -13.19 -49.78
C ASN A 36 4.97 -11.70 -49.80
N ASP A 37 5.04 -11.19 -51.02
CA ASP A 37 4.51 -9.95 -51.55
C ASP A 37 2.97 -9.96 -51.45
N THR A 38 2.34 -8.90 -50.95
CA THR A 38 1.15 -8.24 -51.56
C THR A 38 0.51 -7.18 -50.65
N SER A 39 0.45 -5.95 -51.20
CA SER A 39 -0.68 -5.02 -51.16
C SER A 39 -0.97 -4.17 -49.90
N ASP A 40 -0.47 -2.94 -49.93
CA ASP A 40 -1.16 -1.71 -49.48
C ASP A 40 -1.52 -0.92 -50.80
N PRO A 41 -2.47 0.04 -50.89
CA PRO A 41 -3.08 0.83 -49.83
C PRO A 41 -4.61 1.00 -49.91
N ALA A 42 -5.24 1.33 -48.77
CA ALA A 42 -6.55 1.98 -48.76
C ALA A 42 -6.54 3.16 -47.79
N GLU A 43 -6.17 4.29 -48.37
CA GLU A 43 -6.47 5.66 -47.98
C GLU A 43 -7.96 5.79 -47.58
N VAL A 44 -8.23 6.14 -46.32
CA VAL A 44 -9.57 6.53 -45.87
C VAL A 44 -9.55 7.97 -45.38
N THR A 45 -10.41 8.73 -46.04
CA THR A 45 -10.68 10.15 -46.04
C THR A 45 -11.06 10.74 -44.68
N VAL A 46 -10.47 11.91 -44.40
CA VAL A 46 -10.91 12.90 -43.42
C VAL A 46 -12.19 13.59 -43.90
N PRO A 47 -13.20 13.84 -43.05
CA PRO A 47 -14.08 14.97 -43.22
C PRO A 47 -13.62 16.12 -42.33
N ALA A 48 -13.39 17.26 -42.99
CA ALA A 48 -13.33 18.55 -42.34
C ALA A 48 -14.75 19.08 -42.07
N ASP A 49 -14.83 19.87 -41.00
CA ASP A 49 -15.45 21.20 -40.94
C ASP A 49 -16.85 21.39 -40.31
N THR A 50 -16.93 22.57 -39.69
CA THR A 50 -18.09 23.29 -39.12
C THR A 50 -18.59 22.79 -37.76
N SER A 51 -18.51 23.59 -36.69
CA SER A 51 -19.34 24.78 -36.55
C SER A 51 -18.82 25.75 -35.49
N ASP A 52 -19.00 27.01 -35.86
CA ASP A 52 -18.60 28.27 -35.27
C ASP A 52 -19.65 28.81 -34.26
N VAL A 53 -19.21 29.80 -33.48
CA VAL A 53 -19.94 30.81 -32.69
C VAL A 53 -20.92 30.37 -31.58
N GLY A 54 -20.61 30.82 -30.36
CA GLY A 54 -21.57 30.92 -29.27
C GLY A 54 -21.05 31.63 -28.03
N ASP A 55 -20.56 32.86 -28.18
CA ASP A 55 -20.37 33.79 -27.04
C ASP A 55 -21.52 34.81 -27.10
N PRO A 56 -22.25 35.03 -25.99
CA PRO A 56 -22.36 36.41 -25.55
C PRO A 56 -22.39 36.62 -24.03
N ALA A 57 -21.70 37.71 -23.66
CA ALA A 57 -22.12 38.76 -22.74
C ALA A 57 -22.09 38.47 -21.23
N ASP A 58 -21.01 38.93 -20.60
CA ASP A 58 -20.98 40.21 -19.86
C ASP A 58 -22.30 40.63 -19.19
N THR A 59 -22.32 40.66 -17.84
CA THR A 59 -22.96 41.75 -17.08
C THR A 59 -22.65 41.65 -15.58
N SER A 60 -22.32 42.81 -15.02
CA SER A 60 -22.56 43.26 -13.62
C SER A 60 -21.35 43.28 -12.68
N GLU A 61 -20.61 44.38 -12.76
CA GLU A 61 -20.09 45.10 -11.59
C GLU A 61 -21.23 45.42 -10.62
N VAL A 62 -21.07 45.21 -9.30
CA VAL A 62 -21.61 46.10 -8.25
C VAL A 62 -20.77 46.00 -6.96
N SER A 63 -20.02 47.07 -6.72
CA SER A 63 -19.77 47.79 -5.45
C SER A 63 -19.19 47.11 -4.20
N ALA A 64 -17.99 47.56 -3.85
CA ALA A 64 -17.56 47.80 -2.47
C ALA A 64 -18.30 49.00 -1.84
N PRO A 65 -18.42 49.01 -0.50
CA PRO A 65 -17.92 50.14 0.31
C PRO A 65 -17.06 49.61 1.48
N SER A 66 -15.82 50.06 1.66
CA SER A 66 -15.40 51.23 2.45
C SER A 66 -15.78 51.21 3.94
N ASP A 67 -14.75 50.87 4.73
CA ASP A 67 -14.19 51.62 5.87
C ASP A 67 -14.89 51.74 7.23
N THR A 68 -14.00 51.93 8.21
CA THR A 68 -14.15 52.35 9.62
C THR A 68 -14.41 51.20 10.61
N SER A 69 -13.70 51.03 11.72
CA SER A 69 -12.81 51.93 12.46
C SER A 69 -12.04 51.15 13.53
N ASP A 70 -10.82 51.64 13.82
CA ASP A 70 -10.23 51.87 15.15
C ASP A 70 -10.04 50.68 16.10
N VAL A 71 -8.78 50.24 16.27
CA VAL A 71 -7.81 50.70 17.30
C VAL A 71 -8.22 50.20 18.69
N LEU A 72 -7.51 49.18 19.19
CA LEU A 72 -6.92 49.12 20.54
C LEU A 72 -6.01 47.88 20.65
N GLU A 73 -4.70 48.09 20.62
CA GLU A 73 -3.68 47.32 21.34
C GLU A 73 -2.59 48.32 21.78
N PRO A 74 -1.79 48.09 22.84
CA PRO A 74 -1.83 47.01 23.84
C PRO A 74 -1.79 47.55 25.29
N GLU A 75 -2.28 46.77 26.26
CA GLU A 75 -1.90 46.97 27.67
C GLU A 75 -0.81 45.94 28.02
N ASP A 76 0.35 46.47 28.41
CA ASP A 76 1.50 45.77 28.97
C ASP A 76 1.11 44.86 30.13
N VAL A 77 1.25 43.55 29.95
CA VAL A 77 1.31 42.58 31.05
C VAL A 77 2.78 42.17 31.22
N PRO A 78 3.37 42.32 32.42
CA PRO A 78 4.76 41.99 32.63
C PRO A 78 5.00 40.48 32.55
N SER A 79 6.05 40.15 31.79
CA SER A 79 6.69 38.83 31.69
C SER A 79 6.95 38.20 33.07
N PRO A 80 6.69 36.90 33.26
CA PRO A 80 7.65 36.05 33.90
C PRO A 80 8.66 35.62 32.83
N ALA A 81 9.94 35.90 33.09
CA ALA A 81 11.02 35.21 32.41
C ALA A 81 10.95 33.75 32.85
N ASP A 82 10.27 32.91 32.07
CA ASP A 82 10.51 31.47 32.14
C ASP A 82 11.67 31.16 31.22
N THR A 83 12.78 30.81 31.85
CA THR A 83 13.94 30.20 31.25
C THR A 83 13.48 29.04 30.39
N THR A 84 13.51 29.19 29.07
CA THR A 84 13.57 28.05 28.15
C THR A 84 14.85 27.30 28.46
N ASP A 85 14.69 26.28 29.30
CA ASP A 85 15.66 25.22 29.49
C ASP A 85 15.93 24.60 28.12
N PRO A 86 17.16 24.62 27.59
CA PRO A 86 17.50 23.96 26.32
C PRO A 86 17.50 22.42 26.42
N GLY A 87 16.76 21.88 27.40
CA GLY A 87 16.65 20.46 27.73
C GLY A 87 15.22 19.94 27.73
N ASP A 88 14.23 20.67 27.19
CA ASP A 88 12.85 20.16 27.05
C ASP A 88 12.82 19.04 26.01
N THR A 89 13.24 17.85 26.45
CA THR A 89 12.93 16.58 25.81
C THR A 89 11.43 16.39 25.94
N THR A 90 10.67 17.01 25.02
CA THR A 90 9.22 16.80 24.90
C THR A 90 8.96 15.31 24.97
N GLU A 91 8.22 14.90 26.00
CA GLU A 91 7.83 13.51 26.19
C GLU A 91 7.15 13.01 24.91
N PRO A 92 7.42 11.76 24.49
CA PRO A 92 6.83 11.25 23.26
C PRO A 92 5.31 11.18 23.40
N VAL A 93 4.61 11.60 22.34
CA VAL A 93 3.15 11.47 22.26
C VAL A 93 2.82 9.99 22.14
N THR A 94 1.90 9.50 22.98
CA THR A 94 1.45 8.10 22.91
C THR A 94 0.07 8.01 22.27
N THR A 95 -0.04 7.27 21.18
CA THR A 95 -1.30 6.96 20.49
C THR A 95 -1.66 5.50 20.72
N ILE A 96 -2.92 5.22 21.04
CA ILE A 96 -3.44 3.86 21.17
C ILE A 96 -4.16 3.48 19.89
N ALA A 97 -3.79 2.35 19.30
CA ALA A 97 -4.43 1.83 18.10
C ALA A 97 -5.86 1.33 18.39
N THR A 98 -6.76 1.56 17.45
CA THR A 98 -8.14 1.08 17.48
C THR A 98 -8.23 -0.31 16.86
N PRO A 99 -8.59 -1.36 17.62
CA PRO A 99 -8.78 -2.70 17.05
C PRO A 99 -9.86 -2.72 15.97
N GLY A 100 -9.58 -3.40 14.86
CA GLY A 100 -10.47 -3.51 13.70
C GLY A 100 -10.42 -2.32 12.75
N ALA A 101 -9.81 -1.20 13.14
CA ALA A 101 -9.62 -0.06 12.25
C ALA A 101 -8.53 -0.33 11.21
N ARG A 102 -8.66 0.31 10.05
CA ARG A 102 -7.69 0.32 8.96
C ARG A 102 -7.29 1.75 8.64
N CYS A 103 -6.08 1.92 8.12
CA CYS A 103 -5.68 3.22 7.59
C CYS A 103 -6.26 3.41 6.19
N GLU A 104 -6.78 4.60 5.91
CA GLU A 104 -6.97 5.02 4.53
C GLU A 104 -5.60 5.09 3.84
N LEU A 105 -5.54 4.63 2.60
CA LEU A 105 -4.26 4.43 1.92
C LEU A 105 -3.46 5.73 1.76
N LYS A 106 -4.15 6.84 1.47
CA LYS A 106 -3.60 8.19 1.30
C LYS A 106 -3.03 8.79 2.60
N ASP A 107 -3.45 8.30 3.75
CA ASP A 107 -3.02 8.79 5.07
C ASP A 107 -1.97 7.86 5.68
N ARG A 108 -1.74 6.67 5.09
CA ARG A 108 -0.92 5.62 5.68
C ARG A 108 0.57 5.92 5.56
N ILE A 109 1.22 6.07 6.71
CA ILE A 109 2.68 6.24 6.80
C ILE A 109 3.41 4.91 7.02
N GLY A 110 2.72 3.88 7.50
CA GLY A 110 3.37 2.59 7.76
C GLY A 110 2.44 1.41 7.89
N VAL A 111 3.01 0.23 7.66
CA VAL A 111 2.36 -1.07 7.86
C VAL A 111 3.29 -1.94 8.71
N ILE A 112 2.72 -2.57 9.73
CA ILE A 112 3.36 -3.57 10.59
C ILE A 112 2.64 -4.90 10.34
N GLU A 113 3.36 -5.90 9.84
CA GLU A 113 2.82 -7.23 9.58
C GLU A 113 3.44 -8.26 10.54
N LEU A 114 2.57 -8.96 11.27
CA LEU A 114 2.92 -10.12 12.08
C LEU A 114 2.33 -11.34 11.37
N SER A 115 3.20 -12.16 10.78
CA SER A 115 2.82 -13.30 9.95
C SER A 115 3.31 -14.62 10.53
N GLY A 116 2.84 -15.76 9.99
CA GLY A 116 3.41 -17.08 10.30
C GLY A 116 3.10 -17.60 11.70
N VAL A 117 2.05 -17.10 12.35
CA VAL A 117 1.65 -17.54 13.70
C VAL A 117 0.76 -18.78 13.64
N THR A 118 1.13 -19.72 12.79
CA THR A 118 0.52 -21.04 12.69
C THR A 118 1.37 -22.07 13.42
N ASP A 119 0.82 -23.27 13.66
CA ASP A 119 1.58 -24.36 14.29
C ASP A 119 2.54 -25.06 13.30
N GLU A 120 2.61 -24.57 12.05
CA GLU A 120 3.44 -25.13 10.99
C GLU A 120 4.42 -24.08 10.46
N PRO A 121 5.64 -24.47 10.04
CA PRO A 121 6.59 -23.55 9.41
C PRO A 121 5.99 -22.81 8.20
N PRO A 122 6.43 -21.58 7.90
CA PRO A 122 7.53 -20.85 8.56
C PRO A 122 7.13 -20.30 9.93
N PHE A 123 8.15 -20.17 10.80
CA PHE A 123 8.01 -19.57 12.12
C PHE A 123 7.45 -18.15 12.04
N PRO A 124 6.81 -17.68 13.12
CA PRO A 124 6.25 -16.34 13.15
C PRO A 124 7.31 -15.29 12.82
N TYR A 125 6.96 -14.32 11.98
CA TYR A 125 7.89 -13.35 11.41
C TYR A 125 7.25 -11.96 11.39
N LEU A 126 8.04 -10.96 11.77
CA LEU A 126 7.66 -9.56 11.76
C LEU A 126 8.29 -8.87 10.56
N VAL A 127 7.50 -8.05 9.86
CA VAL A 127 7.98 -7.07 8.88
C VAL A 127 7.26 -5.77 9.15
N ALA A 128 7.98 -4.65 9.20
CA ALA A 128 7.37 -3.34 9.25
C ALA A 128 8.15 -2.32 8.43
N THR A 129 7.40 -1.40 7.83
CA THR A 129 7.92 -0.19 7.21
C THR A 129 7.15 0.99 7.77
N LEU A 130 7.86 2.01 8.24
CA LEU A 130 7.30 3.28 8.69
C LEU A 130 8.01 4.40 7.94
N ASN A 131 7.25 5.36 7.44
CA ASN A 131 7.75 6.54 6.77
C ASN A 131 7.41 7.80 7.58
N ASP A 132 8.10 8.89 7.27
CA ASP A 132 7.89 10.21 7.86
C ASP A 132 6.65 10.95 7.33
N ARG A 133 6.02 10.42 6.27
CA ARG A 133 4.82 10.98 5.62
C ARG A 133 4.08 9.93 4.79
N PRO A 134 2.83 10.19 4.40
CA PRO A 134 2.10 9.31 3.48
C PRO A 134 2.71 9.33 2.08
N ASN A 135 2.42 8.29 1.28
CA ASN A 135 2.93 8.24 -0.09
C ASN A 135 2.11 9.15 -1.01
N PRO A 136 2.71 10.16 -1.68
CA PRO A 136 1.96 11.16 -2.46
C PRO A 136 1.26 10.60 -3.72
N TRP A 137 1.58 9.38 -4.16
CA TRP A 137 0.85 8.75 -5.27
C TRP A 137 -0.41 8.01 -4.81
N TYR A 138 -0.57 7.75 -3.50
CA TYR A 138 -1.81 7.18 -2.98
C TYR A 138 -2.92 8.24 -2.99
N GLY A 139 -3.98 7.97 -3.73
CA GLY A 139 -5.18 8.80 -3.76
C GLY A 139 -6.44 7.98 -3.54
N GLU A 140 -7.57 8.56 -3.95
CA GLU A 140 -8.83 7.83 -3.96
C GLU A 140 -8.78 6.66 -4.97
N PRO A 141 -9.41 5.53 -4.64
CA PRO A 141 -9.44 4.37 -5.52
C PRO A 141 -10.18 4.69 -6.83
N ALA A 142 -9.58 4.30 -7.96
CA ALA A 142 -10.16 4.48 -9.28
C ALA A 142 -11.45 3.67 -9.48
N LEU A 143 -11.57 2.51 -8.82
CA LEU A 143 -12.78 1.71 -8.78
C LEU A 143 -13.03 1.21 -7.36
N THR A 144 -14.30 1.10 -6.97
CA THR A 144 -14.73 0.62 -5.66
C THR A 144 -15.91 -0.33 -5.78
N THR A 145 -15.87 -1.43 -5.03
CA THR A 145 -17.03 -2.29 -4.73
C THR A 145 -17.21 -2.39 -3.21
N ASP A 146 -18.20 -3.13 -2.72
CA ASP A 146 -18.33 -3.37 -1.27
C ASP A 146 -17.11 -4.12 -0.69
N ALA A 147 -16.42 -4.94 -1.50
CA ALA A 147 -15.31 -5.77 -1.06
C ALA A 147 -13.92 -5.23 -1.43
N CYS A 148 -13.82 -4.49 -2.53
CA CYS A 148 -12.53 -4.20 -3.17
C CYS A 148 -12.36 -2.72 -3.51
N ARG A 149 -11.09 -2.30 -3.61
CA ARG A 149 -10.63 -0.99 -4.04
C ARG A 149 -9.50 -1.18 -5.05
N HIS A 150 -9.62 -0.59 -6.22
CA HIS A 150 -8.58 -0.59 -7.24
C HIS A 150 -7.84 0.75 -7.25
N HIS A 151 -6.53 0.71 -7.11
CA HIS A 151 -5.65 1.87 -7.09
C HIS A 151 -4.79 1.86 -8.34
N ALA A 152 -5.04 2.83 -9.22
CA ALA A 152 -4.31 2.98 -10.47
C ALA A 152 -3.11 3.89 -10.25
N PHE A 153 -1.90 3.36 -10.43
CA PHE A 153 -0.71 4.18 -10.46
C PHE A 153 -0.57 4.87 -11.81
N LYS A 154 -0.28 6.17 -11.78
CA LYS A 154 0.11 6.94 -12.95
C LYS A 154 1.64 6.95 -13.04
N PRO A 155 2.26 6.43 -14.12
CA PRO A 155 3.70 6.40 -14.27
C PRO A 155 4.36 7.76 -14.14
N THR A 156 5.59 7.77 -13.62
CA THR A 156 6.49 8.90 -13.69
C THR A 156 6.71 9.32 -15.16
N GLY A 157 6.55 10.62 -15.44
CA GLY A 157 6.54 11.19 -16.81
C GLY A 157 5.20 11.79 -17.26
N ILE A 158 4.16 11.70 -16.42
CA ILE A 158 2.89 12.43 -16.58
C ILE A 158 2.87 13.75 -15.81
N CYS A 159 3.71 13.89 -14.77
CA CYS A 159 3.99 15.20 -14.21
C CYS A 159 4.49 16.10 -15.34
N GLU A 160 3.91 17.30 -15.45
CA GLU A 160 4.24 18.24 -16.53
C GLU A 160 5.75 18.49 -16.61
N ASP A 161 6.41 18.45 -15.44
CA ASP A 161 7.86 18.48 -15.28
C ASP A 161 8.42 17.15 -14.76
N SER A 162 9.68 16.85 -15.12
CA SER A 162 10.41 15.74 -14.52
C SER A 162 10.75 16.06 -13.06
N CYS A 163 10.27 15.25 -12.12
CA CYS A 163 10.58 15.41 -10.71
C CYS A 163 12.07 15.18 -10.40
N GLU A 164 12.54 15.79 -9.32
CA GLU A 164 13.91 15.60 -8.82
C GLU A 164 14.12 14.16 -8.29
N LEU A 165 15.38 13.78 -8.04
CA LEU A 165 15.75 12.42 -7.62
C LEU A 165 15.11 11.97 -6.29
N ASP A 166 14.76 12.92 -5.43
CA ASP A 166 14.13 12.70 -4.12
C ASP A 166 12.63 12.99 -4.13
N GLU A 167 12.03 13.10 -5.31
CA GLU A 167 10.61 13.35 -5.53
C GLU A 167 9.95 12.26 -6.37
N THR A 168 8.62 12.21 -6.31
CA THR A 168 7.79 11.38 -7.17
C THR A 168 6.59 12.17 -7.64
N CYS A 169 6.02 11.74 -8.76
CA CYS A 169 4.76 12.30 -9.24
C CYS A 169 3.63 11.91 -8.30
N SER A 170 2.92 12.91 -7.79
CA SER A 170 1.72 12.73 -6.97
C SER A 170 0.54 12.28 -7.82
N ILE A 171 -0.55 11.88 -7.16
CA ILE A 171 -1.79 11.53 -7.86
C ILE A 171 -2.38 12.70 -8.69
N ASP A 172 -2.08 13.93 -8.26
CA ASP A 172 -2.52 15.19 -8.86
C ASP A 172 -1.61 15.64 -10.01
N GLY A 173 -0.51 14.93 -10.27
CA GLY A 173 0.43 15.28 -11.34
C GLY A 173 1.44 16.35 -10.95
N GLU A 174 1.65 16.55 -9.65
CA GLU A 174 2.65 17.47 -9.09
C GLU A 174 3.84 16.69 -8.52
N CYS A 175 5.04 17.25 -8.59
CA CYS A 175 6.19 16.65 -7.92
C CYS A 175 6.08 16.84 -6.41
N ALA A 176 6.23 15.74 -5.67
CA ALA A 176 6.16 15.72 -4.23
C ALA A 176 7.32 14.90 -3.63
N PRO A 177 7.85 15.26 -2.45
CA PRO A 177 8.93 14.51 -1.81
C PRO A 177 8.59 13.03 -1.60
N LEU A 178 9.55 12.15 -1.87
CA LEU A 178 9.44 10.73 -1.55
C LEU A 178 9.34 10.52 -0.03
N PRO A 179 8.47 9.60 0.45
CA PRO A 179 8.46 9.24 1.85
C PRO A 179 9.79 8.65 2.28
N LEU A 180 10.32 9.14 3.41
CA LEU A 180 11.57 8.67 3.98
C LEU A 180 11.28 7.71 5.11
N ARG A 181 11.95 6.56 5.11
CA ARG A 181 11.77 5.56 6.17
C ARG A 181 12.36 6.04 7.49
N LEU A 182 11.66 5.76 8.58
CA LEU A 182 12.05 6.12 9.94
C LEU A 182 13.14 5.18 10.46
N LYS A 183 14.41 5.52 10.19
CA LYS A 183 15.59 4.72 10.58
C LYS A 183 15.85 4.62 12.08
N ALA A 184 15.24 5.50 12.88
CA ALA A 184 15.32 5.47 14.33
C ALA A 184 14.15 4.72 14.98
N ALA A 185 13.30 4.04 14.18
CA ALA A 185 12.17 3.32 14.71
C ALA A 185 12.59 2.05 15.47
N THR A 186 11.92 1.80 16.59
CA THR A 186 12.03 0.55 17.35
C THR A 186 10.64 -0.03 17.60
N LEU A 187 10.56 -1.35 17.70
CA LEU A 187 9.31 -2.06 17.92
C LEU A 187 9.52 -3.11 19.00
N ARG A 188 8.74 -3.01 20.08
CA ARG A 188 8.68 -3.98 21.17
C ARG A 188 7.42 -4.83 21.04
N LEU A 189 7.61 -6.11 20.74
CA LEU A 189 6.57 -7.13 20.76
C LEU A 189 6.47 -7.74 22.16
N VAL A 190 5.27 -7.99 22.67
CA VAL A 190 5.02 -8.47 24.04
C VAL A 190 4.11 -9.70 24.01
N ALA A 191 4.49 -10.76 24.72
CA ALA A 191 3.72 -11.98 24.92
C ALA A 191 3.70 -12.35 26.42
N GLY A 192 2.61 -12.02 27.12
CA GLY A 192 2.56 -12.18 28.57
C GLY A 192 3.60 -11.30 29.28
N GLU A 193 4.54 -11.91 30.00
CA GLU A 193 5.64 -11.22 30.69
C GLU A 193 6.91 -11.10 29.83
N GLU A 194 6.96 -11.78 28.69
CA GLU A 194 8.11 -11.78 27.79
C GLU A 194 7.98 -10.66 26.74
N SER A 195 9.13 -10.15 26.28
CA SER A 195 9.17 -9.19 25.18
C SER A 195 10.36 -9.40 24.26
N GLN A 196 10.21 -8.97 23.01
CA GLN A 196 11.24 -9.01 21.98
C GLN A 196 11.26 -7.65 21.28
N THR A 197 12.46 -7.13 21.02
CA THR A 197 12.62 -5.82 20.37
C THR A 197 13.23 -5.98 18.99
N PHE A 198 12.71 -5.21 18.04
CA PHE A 198 13.20 -5.05 16.68
C PHE A 198 13.63 -3.59 16.50
N THR A 199 14.73 -3.36 15.79
CA THR A 199 15.24 -2.03 15.48
C THR A 199 15.29 -1.88 13.98
N ALA A 200 14.92 -0.70 13.47
CA ALA A 200 15.01 -0.41 12.06
C ALA A 200 16.46 -0.55 11.56
N ASP A 201 16.62 -1.13 10.38
CA ASP A 201 17.91 -1.17 9.69
C ASP A 201 18.42 0.26 9.45
N ALA A 202 19.69 0.51 9.78
CA ALA A 202 20.25 1.86 9.74
C ALA A 202 20.37 2.43 8.32
N GLU A 203 20.46 1.57 7.31
CA GLU A 203 20.58 1.96 5.91
C GLU A 203 19.21 2.04 5.24
N LEU A 204 18.40 1.00 5.41
CA LEU A 204 17.16 0.76 4.69
C LEU A 204 15.90 1.12 5.47
N GLY A 205 15.95 1.25 6.80
CA GLY A 205 14.82 1.64 7.66
C GLY A 205 13.73 0.56 7.85
N TYR A 206 13.95 -0.68 7.41
CA TYR A 206 13.03 -1.80 7.65
C TYR A 206 13.16 -2.35 9.06
N LEU A 207 12.06 -2.75 9.68
CA LEU A 207 12.08 -3.62 10.86
C LEU A 207 11.69 -5.02 10.42
N GLU A 208 12.58 -5.99 10.52
CA GLU A 208 12.26 -7.37 10.17
C GLU A 208 12.94 -8.37 11.11
N GLY A 209 12.32 -9.53 11.30
CA GLY A 209 12.95 -10.61 12.02
C GLY A 209 12.00 -11.71 12.46
N ALA A 210 12.59 -12.85 12.81
CA ALA A 210 11.87 -13.97 13.38
C ALA A 210 11.37 -13.62 14.79
N ILE A 211 10.11 -13.95 15.07
CA ILE A 211 9.51 -13.85 16.39
C ILE A 211 9.89 -15.11 17.17
N THR A 212 10.54 -14.95 18.31
CA THR A 212 10.96 -16.06 19.19
C THR A 212 10.05 -16.23 20.40
N LEU A 213 9.17 -15.27 20.65
CA LEU A 213 8.17 -15.31 21.72
C LEU A 213 7.19 -16.46 21.50
N GLN A 214 6.76 -17.09 22.59
CA GLN A 214 5.81 -18.21 22.54
C GLN A 214 4.36 -17.72 22.51
N GLY A 215 3.47 -18.57 21.96
CA GLY A 215 2.04 -18.30 21.90
C GLY A 215 1.59 -17.58 20.63
N LYS A 216 0.33 -17.16 20.62
CA LYS A 216 -0.32 -16.52 19.46
C LYS A 216 -0.95 -15.17 19.79
N THR A 217 -0.77 -14.70 21.02
CA THR A 217 -1.34 -13.45 21.50
C THR A 217 -0.22 -12.46 21.76
N PHE A 218 -0.20 -11.37 20.99
CA PHE A 218 0.85 -10.37 21.08
C PHE A 218 0.27 -8.97 21.24
N GLY A 219 0.84 -8.20 22.16
CA GLY A 219 0.75 -6.74 22.15
C GLY A 219 2.00 -6.15 21.49
N LEU A 220 1.92 -4.90 21.05
CA LEU A 220 3.00 -4.25 20.33
C LEU A 220 3.11 -2.77 20.67
N GLU A 221 4.33 -2.29 20.82
CA GLU A 221 4.65 -0.87 20.94
C GLU A 221 5.68 -0.52 19.88
N VAL A 222 5.40 0.47 19.04
CA VAL A 222 6.35 0.99 18.07
C VAL A 222 6.65 2.44 18.42
N SER A 223 7.91 2.85 18.29
CA SER A 223 8.34 4.20 18.68
C SER A 223 9.37 4.75 17.71
N TRP A 224 9.34 6.06 17.55
CA TRP A 224 10.33 6.87 16.84
C TRP A 224 10.41 8.25 17.53
N PRO A 225 11.35 9.13 17.17
CA PRO A 225 11.49 10.42 17.85
C PRO A 225 10.17 11.19 17.91
N GLY A 226 9.70 11.47 19.14
CA GLY A 226 8.46 12.22 19.39
C GLY A 226 7.17 11.40 19.46
N GLN A 227 7.17 10.12 19.10
CA GLN A 227 5.94 9.33 18.99
C GLN A 227 6.10 7.88 19.46
N VAL A 228 5.08 7.39 20.16
CA VAL A 228 4.87 5.99 20.52
C VAL A 228 3.48 5.57 20.07
N VAL A 229 3.35 4.42 19.41
CA VAL A 229 2.06 3.82 19.05
C VAL A 229 1.94 2.48 19.76
N SER A 230 0.86 2.32 20.53
CA SER A 230 0.56 1.12 21.29
C SER A 230 -0.60 0.35 20.66
N PHE A 231 -0.36 -0.91 20.33
CA PHE A 231 -1.36 -1.86 19.87
C PHE A 231 -1.71 -2.82 21.01
N PRO A 232 -2.99 -2.87 21.43
CA PRO A 232 -3.43 -3.82 22.44
C PRO A 232 -3.14 -5.27 22.05
N ALA A 233 -2.96 -6.12 23.06
CA ALA A 233 -2.73 -7.53 22.82
C ALA A 233 -3.91 -8.17 22.05
N ALA A 234 -3.60 -8.86 20.97
CA ALA A 234 -4.58 -9.56 20.17
C ALA A 234 -4.08 -10.95 19.79
N GLU A 235 -5.01 -11.89 19.60
CA GLU A 235 -4.71 -13.24 19.14
C GLU A 235 -4.66 -13.30 17.62
N ALA A 236 -3.68 -14.04 17.08
CA ALA A 236 -3.54 -14.36 15.68
C ALA A 236 -4.82 -15.02 15.15
N PRO A 237 -5.35 -14.61 14.00
CA PRO A 237 -6.40 -15.37 13.35
C PRO A 237 -5.86 -16.75 12.92
N ALA A 238 -6.64 -17.81 13.17
CA ALA A 238 -6.35 -19.15 12.63
C ALA A 238 -6.50 -19.17 11.10
N ALA A 239 -6.04 -20.22 10.44
CA ALA A 239 -6.29 -20.44 9.01
C ALA A 239 -7.79 -20.38 8.64
N LEU A 240 -8.16 -19.73 7.52
CA LEU A 240 -9.52 -19.78 6.98
C LEU A 240 -9.89 -21.24 6.61
N PRO A 241 -10.98 -21.80 7.14
CA PRO A 241 -11.37 -23.18 6.83
C PRO A 241 -11.94 -23.29 5.42
N GLN A 242 -11.64 -24.39 4.73
CA GLN A 242 -12.15 -24.67 3.37
C GLN A 242 -11.93 -23.52 2.36
N LEU A 243 -10.83 -22.78 2.53
CA LEU A 243 -10.47 -21.71 1.60
C LEU A 243 -10.27 -22.29 0.19
N ALA A 244 -10.96 -21.71 -0.78
CA ALA A 244 -10.86 -22.05 -2.19
C ALA A 244 -10.98 -20.78 -3.04
N GLY A 245 -10.43 -20.83 -4.25
CA GLY A 245 -10.51 -19.74 -5.22
C GLY A 245 -10.67 -20.26 -6.64
N SER A 246 -11.41 -19.52 -7.45
CA SER A 246 -11.61 -19.81 -8.87
C SER A 246 -11.40 -18.56 -9.71
N LEU A 247 -10.93 -18.76 -10.94
CA LEU A 247 -10.76 -17.73 -11.96
C LEU A 247 -11.68 -18.04 -13.14
N ALA A 248 -12.63 -17.15 -13.41
CA ALA A 248 -13.30 -17.10 -14.70
C ALA A 248 -12.41 -16.38 -15.73
N GLY A 249 -12.32 -16.92 -16.95
CA GLY A 249 -11.41 -16.44 -17.99
C GLY A 249 -10.04 -17.12 -17.94
N SER A 250 -8.97 -16.37 -18.22
CA SER A 250 -7.58 -16.84 -18.12
C SER A 250 -6.73 -15.86 -17.32
N TYR A 251 -5.49 -16.22 -16.99
CA TYR A 251 -4.58 -15.27 -16.34
C TYR A 251 -4.27 -14.06 -17.23
N ASP A 252 -4.30 -14.22 -18.56
CA ASP A 252 -4.05 -13.14 -19.53
C ASP A 252 -5.32 -12.32 -19.86
N ALA A 253 -6.50 -12.87 -19.59
CA ALA A 253 -7.79 -12.23 -19.79
C ALA A 253 -8.74 -12.62 -18.63
N PRO A 254 -8.49 -12.11 -17.41
CA PRO A 254 -9.26 -12.49 -16.24
C PRO A 254 -10.63 -11.80 -16.24
N GLU A 255 -11.70 -12.58 -16.12
CA GLU A 255 -13.07 -12.07 -16.05
C GLU A 255 -13.54 -11.91 -14.60
N LYS A 256 -13.13 -12.82 -13.72
CA LYS A 256 -13.52 -12.76 -12.30
C LYS A 256 -12.68 -13.67 -11.43
N VAL A 257 -12.28 -13.17 -10.26
CA VAL A 257 -11.78 -14.03 -9.17
C VAL A 257 -12.88 -14.18 -8.13
N THR A 258 -13.23 -15.41 -7.79
CA THR A 258 -14.17 -15.71 -6.69
C THR A 258 -13.39 -16.44 -5.61
N ILE A 259 -13.47 -15.94 -4.37
CA ILE A 259 -12.84 -16.53 -3.19
C ILE A 259 -13.94 -16.96 -2.22
N THR A 260 -13.84 -18.18 -1.69
CA THR A 260 -14.81 -18.74 -0.74
C THR A 260 -14.10 -19.44 0.42
N TRP A 261 -14.71 -19.44 1.60
CA TRP A 261 -14.27 -20.16 2.79
C TRP A 261 -15.48 -20.47 3.69
N THR A 262 -15.31 -21.34 4.68
CA THR A 262 -16.32 -21.49 5.74
C THR A 262 -16.33 -20.24 6.61
N PRO A 263 -17.46 -19.51 6.75
CA PRO A 263 -17.56 -18.35 7.63
C PRO A 263 -16.97 -18.60 9.03
N VAL A 264 -16.20 -17.63 9.51
CA VAL A 264 -15.66 -17.61 10.89
C VAL A 264 -16.30 -16.47 11.69
N ALA A 265 -16.00 -16.39 12.98
CA ALA A 265 -16.52 -15.32 13.83
C ALA A 265 -16.06 -13.94 13.31
N ALA A 266 -16.93 -12.94 13.46
CA ALA A 266 -16.65 -11.56 13.08
C ALA A 266 -15.48 -10.96 13.88
N GLY A 267 -14.93 -9.85 13.36
CA GLY A 267 -13.79 -9.14 13.97
C GLY A 267 -12.41 -9.55 13.43
N THR A 268 -12.41 -10.33 12.35
CA THR A 268 -11.26 -10.61 11.48
C THR A 268 -11.72 -10.50 10.02
N HIS A 269 -10.77 -10.42 9.09
CA HIS A 269 -11.04 -10.15 7.69
C HIS A 269 -10.37 -11.17 6.78
N ALA A 270 -11.03 -11.51 5.68
CA ALA A 270 -10.34 -12.06 4.51
C ALA A 270 -9.79 -10.89 3.70
N TYR A 271 -8.48 -10.87 3.50
CA TYR A 271 -7.77 -9.79 2.81
C TYR A 271 -6.95 -10.35 1.64
N THR A 272 -6.89 -9.64 0.54
CA THR A 272 -5.94 -9.93 -0.54
C THR A 272 -5.47 -8.62 -1.17
N LEU A 273 -4.22 -8.59 -1.59
CA LEU A 273 -3.63 -7.54 -2.41
C LEU A 273 -3.15 -8.18 -3.70
N ILE A 274 -3.74 -7.78 -4.80
CA ILE A 274 -3.42 -8.26 -6.14
C ILE A 274 -2.63 -7.14 -6.83
N PRO A 275 -1.29 -7.24 -6.90
CA PRO A 275 -0.50 -6.24 -7.60
C PRO A 275 -0.69 -6.37 -9.12
N VAL A 276 -0.38 -5.30 -9.84
CA VAL A 276 -0.08 -5.39 -11.27
C VAL A 276 1.10 -6.33 -11.47
N ASN A 277 1.09 -7.02 -12.60
CA ASN A 277 2.19 -7.88 -13.01
C ASN A 277 3.58 -7.25 -12.76
N HIS A 278 4.53 -7.98 -12.21
CA HIS A 278 5.85 -7.48 -11.82
C HIS A 278 6.72 -7.03 -13.01
N HIS A 279 6.35 -7.35 -14.25
CA HIS A 279 6.97 -6.79 -15.45
C HIS A 279 6.40 -5.42 -15.84
N ALA A 280 5.30 -5.00 -15.24
CA ALA A 280 4.74 -3.67 -15.40
C ALA A 280 5.51 -2.67 -14.55
N ALA A 281 5.68 -1.46 -15.08
CA ALA A 281 6.20 -0.36 -14.29
C ALA A 281 5.09 0.20 -13.39
N GLY A 282 5.34 0.20 -12.08
CA GLY A 282 4.57 0.98 -11.12
C GLY A 282 3.69 0.16 -10.17
N PRO A 283 3.28 0.76 -9.05
CA PRO A 283 2.53 0.09 -7.99
C PRO A 283 1.00 0.10 -8.19
N THR A 284 0.48 -0.17 -9.40
CA THR A 284 -0.98 -0.38 -9.56
C THR A 284 -1.40 -1.66 -8.84
N PHE A 285 -2.51 -1.66 -8.12
CA PHE A 285 -3.02 -2.87 -7.44
C PHE A 285 -4.52 -2.82 -7.16
N THR A 286 -5.09 -3.97 -6.83
CA THR A 286 -6.42 -4.08 -6.23
C THR A 286 -6.28 -4.69 -4.85
N GLU A 287 -6.80 -4.02 -3.82
CA GLU A 287 -6.95 -4.59 -2.48
C GLU A 287 -8.40 -4.96 -2.23
N CYS A 288 -8.63 -6.11 -1.60
CA CYS A 288 -9.95 -6.49 -1.13
C CYS A 288 -9.87 -6.85 0.35
N ALA A 289 -10.85 -6.40 1.13
CA ALA A 289 -10.98 -6.70 2.54
C ALA A 289 -12.45 -6.84 2.89
N VAL A 290 -12.85 -8.00 3.39
CA VAL A 290 -14.21 -8.24 3.87
C VAL A 290 -14.19 -8.94 5.22
N ASP A 291 -15.23 -8.74 6.03
CA ASP A 291 -15.37 -9.49 7.29
C ASP A 291 -15.38 -11.00 6.99
N ALA A 292 -14.58 -11.75 7.75
CA ALA A 292 -14.40 -13.17 7.53
C ALA A 292 -15.66 -14.00 7.84
N SER A 293 -16.71 -13.41 8.42
CA SER A 293 -18.03 -14.02 8.58
C SER A 293 -18.85 -14.05 7.28
N LEU A 294 -18.46 -13.32 6.22
CA LEU A 294 -19.19 -13.36 4.95
C LEU A 294 -18.99 -14.67 4.18
N GLY A 295 -17.85 -15.35 4.36
CA GLY A 295 -17.55 -16.62 3.69
C GLY A 295 -17.20 -16.52 2.20
N SER A 296 -17.32 -15.34 1.58
CA SER A 296 -16.91 -15.14 0.19
C SER A 296 -16.71 -13.67 -0.18
N PHE A 297 -15.93 -13.42 -1.24
CA PHE A 297 -15.95 -12.17 -2.00
C PHE A 297 -15.56 -12.43 -3.47
N GLU A 298 -15.83 -11.45 -4.32
CA GLU A 298 -15.45 -11.49 -5.74
C GLU A 298 -14.65 -10.25 -6.12
N VAL A 299 -13.67 -10.43 -7.03
CA VAL A 299 -12.95 -9.35 -7.69
C VAL A 299 -13.41 -9.31 -9.15
N PRO A 300 -14.06 -8.22 -9.60
CA PRO A 300 -14.64 -8.13 -10.93
C PRO A 300 -13.57 -7.88 -12.01
N GLU A 301 -13.86 -8.28 -13.25
CA GLU A 301 -13.05 -8.06 -14.45
C GLU A 301 -12.39 -6.69 -14.49
N ALA A 302 -13.18 -5.62 -14.31
CA ALA A 302 -12.72 -4.24 -14.41
C ALA A 302 -11.56 -3.89 -13.45
N MET A 303 -11.42 -4.61 -12.33
CA MET A 303 -10.32 -4.45 -11.37
C MET A 303 -9.15 -5.41 -11.61
N LEU A 304 -9.34 -6.44 -12.45
CA LEU A 304 -8.35 -7.47 -12.77
C LEU A 304 -7.64 -7.20 -14.10
N THR A 305 -8.37 -6.74 -15.12
CA THR A 305 -7.81 -6.46 -16.45
C THR A 305 -6.63 -5.49 -16.40
N PRO A 306 -6.63 -4.39 -15.61
CA PRO A 306 -5.47 -3.49 -15.53
C PRO A 306 -4.25 -4.14 -14.88
N LEU A 307 -4.43 -5.23 -14.13
CA LEU A 307 -3.37 -5.93 -13.40
C LEU A 307 -2.72 -7.04 -14.23
N ALA A 308 -3.48 -7.64 -15.15
CA ALA A 308 -3.09 -8.77 -15.97
C ALA A 308 -2.32 -8.37 -17.24
N VAL A 309 -1.23 -7.63 -17.07
CA VAL A 309 -0.39 -7.18 -18.19
C VAL A 309 0.84 -8.08 -18.35
N SER A 310 1.41 -8.13 -19.55
CA SER A 310 2.66 -8.86 -19.89
C SER A 310 2.62 -10.38 -19.69
N THR A 311 2.59 -10.88 -18.45
CA THR A 311 2.58 -12.32 -18.13
C THR A 311 1.35 -12.74 -17.29
N GLY A 312 0.29 -11.93 -17.35
CA GLY A 312 -1.01 -12.23 -16.75
C GLY A 312 -1.13 -11.78 -15.29
N LEU A 313 -2.22 -12.21 -14.65
CA LEU A 313 -2.61 -11.83 -13.30
C LEU A 313 -1.65 -12.40 -12.23
N GLU A 314 -1.18 -11.57 -11.30
CA GLU A 314 -0.30 -12.01 -10.20
C GLU A 314 -1.04 -12.23 -8.90
N PHE A 315 -2.03 -13.12 -8.93
CA PHE A 315 -2.72 -13.53 -7.72
C PHE A 315 -1.88 -14.55 -6.92
N GLN A 316 -1.53 -14.21 -5.68
CA GLN A 316 -0.75 -15.11 -4.81
C GLN A 316 -1.61 -15.84 -3.76
N GLY A 317 -2.68 -15.22 -3.28
CA GLY A 317 -3.46 -15.81 -2.21
C GLY A 317 -4.34 -14.85 -1.42
N VAL A 318 -4.75 -15.34 -0.25
CA VAL A 318 -5.64 -14.66 0.69
C VAL A 318 -5.03 -14.73 2.08
N GLU A 319 -5.18 -13.68 2.85
CA GLU A 319 -4.75 -13.57 4.22
C GLU A 319 -5.97 -13.52 5.12
N HIS A 320 -5.92 -14.25 6.23
CA HIS A 320 -6.84 -14.04 7.35
C HIS A 320 -6.20 -13.02 8.28
N VAL A 321 -6.80 -11.85 8.45
CA VAL A 321 -6.15 -10.71 9.10
C VAL A 321 -7.01 -10.15 10.22
N ARG A 322 -6.35 -9.78 11.32
CA ARG A 322 -6.88 -8.85 12.31
C ARG A 322 -6.18 -7.51 12.12
N PHE A 323 -6.96 -6.48 11.84
CA PHE A 323 -6.46 -5.11 11.70
C PHE A 323 -6.47 -4.36 13.03
N ALA A 324 -5.59 -3.39 13.14
CA ALA A 324 -5.72 -2.27 14.05
C ALA A 324 -5.00 -1.07 13.43
N ALA A 325 -5.46 0.15 13.72
CA ALA A 325 -4.85 1.35 13.16
C ALA A 325 -4.74 2.45 14.21
N ALA A 326 -3.74 3.31 14.07
CA ALA A 326 -3.49 4.43 14.95
C ALA A 326 -3.20 5.70 14.14
N GLU A 327 -3.95 6.76 14.41
CA GLU A 327 -3.74 8.08 13.83
C GLU A 327 -2.67 8.84 14.63
N THR A 328 -1.60 9.24 13.94
CA THR A 328 -0.50 10.06 14.48
C THR A 328 -0.49 11.42 13.81
N PRO A 329 0.22 12.42 14.35
CA PRO A 329 0.37 13.72 13.68
C PRO A 329 0.92 13.63 12.25
N GLU A 330 1.76 12.63 11.96
CA GLU A 330 2.37 12.40 10.65
C GLU A 330 1.49 11.58 9.69
N GLY A 331 0.45 10.91 10.22
CA GLY A 331 -0.52 10.09 9.48
C GLY A 331 -0.82 8.76 10.18
N CYS A 332 -1.28 7.76 9.46
CA CYS A 332 -1.82 6.52 10.03
C CYS A 332 -0.84 5.33 9.97
N VAL A 333 -0.72 4.59 11.08
CA VAL A 333 0.03 3.32 11.15
C VAL A 333 -0.95 2.14 11.25
N GLU A 334 -0.85 1.19 10.32
CA GLU A 334 -1.69 -0.01 10.28
C GLU A 334 -0.92 -1.24 10.80
N LEU A 335 -1.52 -1.97 11.74
CA LEU A 335 -1.09 -3.30 12.15
C LEU A 335 -1.95 -4.36 11.44
N ARG A 336 -1.27 -5.38 10.91
CA ARG A 336 -1.86 -6.57 10.31
C ARG A 336 -1.33 -7.79 11.04
N PHE A 337 -2.17 -8.39 11.86
CA PHE A 337 -1.89 -9.69 12.43
C PHE A 337 -2.53 -10.77 11.55
N LEU A 338 -1.71 -11.52 10.80
CA LEU A 338 -2.18 -12.33 9.69
C LEU A 338 -1.73 -13.80 9.69
N THR A 339 -2.58 -14.64 9.10
CA THR A 339 -2.25 -15.98 8.61
C THR A 339 -2.40 -15.98 7.09
N ARG A 340 -1.32 -16.29 6.36
CA ARG A 340 -1.29 -16.26 4.89
C ARG A 340 -1.63 -17.61 4.30
N HIS A 341 -2.43 -17.60 3.23
CA HIS A 341 -2.76 -18.77 2.45
C HIS A 341 -2.37 -18.55 0.99
N TYR A 342 -1.39 -19.32 0.52
CA TYR A 342 -1.11 -19.41 -0.91
C TYR A 342 -2.22 -20.23 -1.57
N LEU A 343 -2.81 -19.68 -2.63
CA LEU A 343 -3.99 -20.25 -3.25
C LEU A 343 -3.82 -20.29 -4.76
N SER A 344 -3.87 -21.49 -5.32
CA SER A 344 -4.03 -21.68 -6.77
C SER A 344 -5.49 -21.45 -7.15
N LEU A 345 -5.74 -20.61 -8.15
CA LEU A 345 -7.08 -20.43 -8.70
C LEU A 345 -7.43 -21.59 -9.63
N GLY A 346 -8.56 -22.25 -9.37
CA GLY A 346 -9.14 -23.26 -10.28
C GLY A 346 -9.88 -22.60 -11.46
N PHE A 347 -9.92 -23.28 -12.60
CA PHE A 347 -10.73 -22.91 -13.76
C PHE A 347 -12.04 -23.71 -13.80
#